data_AF-A0AAE6CBG0-F1
#
_entry.id   AF-A0AAE6CBG0-F1
#
_cell.length_a   1.000
_cell.length_b   1.000
_cell.length_c   1.000
_cell.angle_alpha   90.00
_cell.angle_beta   90.00
_cell.angle_gamma   90.00
#
_symmetry.space_group_name_H-M   'P 1'
#
loop_
_entity.id
_entity.type
_entity.pdbx_description
1 polymer ?
#
loop_
_entity_poly.entity_id
_entity_poly.type
_entity_poly.pdbx_seq_one_letter_code
_entity_poly.pdbx_strand_id
1 'polypeptide(L)'
;MVAGENNSDWAKLDADGFDTWKGHPRTKVGDLILMYRTAPYSDIACIFTAISDARATVHTREFPWKVAVDPGGGFRLRKTIKLTELKDEPRLAGRSFLKKQQGATSRKLDLEEQGAWRGLRKILEDRNPGLKEYLLR
;
A
#
# COMPACT_ATOMS: atom_id res chain seq x y z
N MET A 1 17.42 -10.47 -5.21
CA MET A 1 16.60 -11.46 -4.49
C MET A 1 15.20 -10.91 -4.18
N VAL A 2 14.51 -10.33 -5.18
CA VAL A 2 13.27 -9.52 -4.96
C VAL A 2 11.98 -10.34 -5.20
N ALA A 3 12.07 -11.40 -6.02
CA ALA A 3 10.95 -12.30 -6.27
C ALA A 3 10.56 -13.15 -5.04
N GLY A 4 11.50 -13.42 -4.14
CA GLY A 4 11.26 -14.22 -2.93
C GLY A 4 10.37 -13.50 -1.91
N GLU A 5 10.64 -12.21 -1.66
CA GLU A 5 9.88 -11.39 -0.71
C GLU A 5 8.42 -11.23 -1.13
N ASN A 6 8.17 -10.94 -2.42
CA ASN A 6 6.82 -10.82 -2.95
C ASN A 6 6.01 -12.12 -2.81
N ASN A 7 6.62 -13.28 -3.05
CA ASN A 7 5.95 -14.57 -2.92
C ASN A 7 5.69 -14.93 -1.44
N SER A 8 6.61 -14.60 -0.52
CA SER A 8 6.38 -14.79 0.91
C SER A 8 5.29 -13.88 1.46
N ASP A 9 5.17 -12.66 0.95
CA ASP A 9 4.12 -11.73 1.34
C ASP A 9 2.74 -12.24 0.90
N TRP A 10 2.63 -12.81 -0.31
CA TRP A 10 1.39 -13.47 -0.73
C TRP A 10 1.04 -14.68 0.12
N ALA A 11 2.02 -15.54 0.41
CA ALA A 11 1.78 -16.72 1.24
C ALA A 11 1.32 -16.35 2.65
N LYS A 12 1.87 -15.27 3.23
CA LYS A 12 1.43 -14.74 4.52
C LYS A 12 0.03 -14.16 4.44
N LEU A 13 -0.26 -13.36 3.41
CA LEU A 13 -1.59 -12.79 3.21
C LEU A 13 -2.68 -13.87 3.05
N ASP A 14 -2.40 -14.92 2.27
CA ASP A 14 -3.34 -16.00 1.99
C ASP A 14 -3.48 -16.99 3.18
N ALA A 15 -2.49 -17.07 4.08
CA ALA A 15 -2.52 -17.94 5.26
C ALA A 15 -3.17 -17.26 6.49
N ASP A 16 -2.59 -16.16 6.96
CA ASP A 16 -2.91 -15.56 8.27
C ASP A 16 -3.19 -14.04 8.19
N GLY A 17 -2.93 -13.41 7.03
CA GLY A 17 -2.87 -11.97 6.91
C GLY A 17 -1.49 -11.42 7.34
N PHE A 18 -1.41 -10.11 7.57
CA PHE A 18 -0.19 -9.48 8.07
C PHE A 18 -0.43 -8.97 9.49
N ASP A 19 0.27 -9.53 10.47
CA ASP A 19 0.21 -9.00 11.84
C ASP A 19 0.98 -7.68 11.98
N THR A 20 1.95 -7.45 11.10
CA THR A 20 2.83 -6.28 11.16
C THR A 20 3.38 -5.98 9.78
N TRP A 21 3.28 -4.72 9.36
CA TRP A 21 3.74 -4.25 8.05
C TRP A 21 4.64 -3.02 8.18
N LYS A 22 5.44 -2.76 7.16
CA LYS A 22 6.25 -1.53 7.09
C LYS A 22 5.33 -0.31 7.13
N GLY A 23 5.50 0.57 8.11
CA GLY A 23 4.69 1.77 8.29
C GLY A 23 5.43 3.05 7.90
N HIS A 24 4.68 4.10 7.57
CA HIS A 24 5.19 5.46 7.60
C HIS A 24 5.20 5.97 9.06
N PRO A 25 6.21 6.72 9.55
CA PRO A 25 6.29 7.17 10.95
C PRO A 25 5.08 7.96 11.47
N ARG A 26 4.26 8.49 10.57
CA ARG A 26 3.06 9.27 10.89
C ARG A 26 1.76 8.54 10.55
N THR A 27 1.80 7.23 10.31
CA THR A 27 0.59 6.44 10.02
C THR A 27 -0.30 6.44 11.26
N LYS A 28 -1.60 6.63 11.06
CA LYS A 28 -2.62 6.60 12.11
C LYS A 28 -3.66 5.53 11.84
N VAL A 29 -4.36 5.09 12.88
CA VAL A 29 -5.53 4.21 12.73
C VAL A 29 -6.49 4.79 11.67
N GLY A 30 -6.93 3.96 10.74
CA GLY A 30 -7.79 4.34 9.62
C GLY A 30 -7.05 4.80 8.35
N ASP A 31 -5.73 5.01 8.40
CA ASP A 31 -4.94 5.27 7.20
C ASP A 31 -4.93 4.06 6.26
N LEU A 32 -4.80 4.33 4.97
CA LEU A 32 -4.65 3.27 3.97
C LEU A 32 -3.19 2.92 3.77
N ILE A 33 -2.95 1.62 3.64
CA ILE A 33 -1.65 1.01 3.42
C ILE A 33 -1.70 0.36 2.04
N LEU A 34 -0.87 0.85 1.12
CA LEU A 34 -0.77 0.30 -0.23
C LEU A 34 0.37 -0.73 -0.28
N MET A 35 0.05 -1.97 -0.61
CA MET A 35 1.04 -3.02 -0.84
C MET A 35 1.63 -2.86 -2.24
N TYR A 36 2.84 -2.31 -2.30
CA TYR A 36 3.62 -2.25 -3.53
C TYR A 36 4.52 -3.48 -3.65
N ARG A 37 4.32 -4.26 -4.72
CA ARG A 37 5.24 -5.33 -5.10
C ARG A 37 6.38 -4.73 -5.90
N THR A 38 7.59 -5.02 -5.47
CA THR A 38 8.82 -4.65 -6.16
C THR A 38 9.03 -5.52 -7.41
N ALA A 39 10.17 -5.37 -8.10
CA ALA A 39 10.47 -6.14 -9.30
C ALA A 39 10.30 -7.67 -9.07
N PRO A 40 9.76 -8.43 -10.04
CA PRO A 40 9.45 -8.03 -11.42
C PRO A 40 8.06 -7.39 -11.62
N TYR A 41 7.20 -7.36 -10.60
CA TYR A 41 5.81 -6.94 -10.78
C TYR A 41 5.65 -5.42 -10.84
N SER A 42 6.32 -4.70 -9.94
CA SER A 42 6.31 -3.23 -9.88
C SER A 42 4.89 -2.63 -9.89
N ASP A 43 3.99 -3.16 -9.07
CA ASP A 43 2.57 -2.80 -9.03
C ASP A 43 1.98 -2.75 -7.62
N ILE A 44 0.81 -2.12 -7.50
CA ILE A 44 0.01 -2.16 -6.28
C ILE A 44 -0.94 -3.34 -6.38
N ALA A 45 -0.90 -4.23 -5.39
CA ALA A 45 -1.64 -5.48 -5.41
C ALA A 45 -2.65 -5.67 -4.28
N CYS A 46 -2.46 -4.99 -3.16
CA CYS A 46 -3.36 -5.06 -2.02
C CYS A 46 -3.46 -3.69 -1.33
N ILE A 47 -4.61 -3.46 -0.69
CA ILE A 47 -4.88 -2.28 0.13
C ILE A 47 -5.33 -2.76 1.50
N PHE A 48 -4.69 -2.26 2.54
CA PHE A 48 -5.09 -2.51 3.93
C PHE A 48 -5.52 -1.22 4.60
N THR A 49 -6.25 -1.36 5.71
CA THR A 49 -6.52 -0.26 6.63
C THR A 49 -5.60 -0.41 7.82
N ALA A 50 -4.98 0.67 8.30
CA ALA A 50 -4.19 0.63 9.54
C ALA A 50 -5.13 0.48 10.73
N ILE A 51 -4.90 -0.53 11.58
CA ILE A 51 -5.62 -0.71 12.85
C ILE A 51 -4.79 -0.26 14.05
N SER A 52 -3.53 0.07 13.84
CA SER A 52 -2.67 0.72 14.81
C SER A 52 -2.11 2.04 14.28
N ASP A 53 -1.68 2.90 15.20
CA ASP A 53 -0.74 3.96 14.89
C ASP A 53 0.64 3.37 14.54
N ALA A 54 1.46 4.15 13.85
CA ALA A 54 2.84 3.79 13.60
C ALA A 54 3.64 3.65 14.90
N ARG A 55 4.36 2.54 15.05
CA ARG A 55 5.25 2.27 16.18
C ARG A 55 6.69 2.06 15.71
N ALA A 56 7.63 2.53 16.52
CA ALA A 56 9.05 2.26 16.28
C ALA A 56 9.32 0.77 16.46
N THR A 57 10.16 0.21 15.61
CA THR A 57 10.63 -1.18 15.71
C THR A 57 12.12 -1.22 16.00
N VAL A 58 12.54 -2.23 16.75
CA VAL A 58 13.95 -2.58 16.85
C VAL A 58 14.35 -3.24 15.54
N HIS A 59 15.42 -2.79 14.92
CA HIS A 59 15.91 -3.36 13.67
C HIS A 59 16.32 -4.82 13.91
N THR A 60 15.59 -5.75 13.30
CA THR A 60 15.86 -7.18 13.38
C THR A 60 15.94 -7.76 11.97
N ARG A 61 16.43 -9.00 11.85
CA ARG A 61 16.45 -9.70 10.56
C ARG A 61 15.04 -9.92 10.00
N GLU A 62 14.04 -10.06 10.86
CA GLU A 62 12.64 -10.25 10.50
C GLU A 62 11.95 -8.92 10.16
N PHE A 63 12.31 -7.84 10.86
CA PHE A 63 11.79 -6.50 10.62
C PHE A 63 12.94 -5.53 10.37
N PRO A 64 13.46 -5.45 9.12
CA PRO A 64 14.54 -4.54 8.79
C PRO A 64 14.10 -3.06 8.78
N TRP A 65 12.82 -2.79 9.02
CA TRP A 65 12.24 -1.45 9.04
C TRP A 65 12.39 -0.81 10.42
N LYS A 66 12.39 0.52 10.47
CA LYS A 66 12.43 1.30 11.72
C LYS A 66 11.04 1.63 12.28
N VAL A 67 10.02 1.46 11.45
CA VAL A 67 8.63 1.76 11.78
C VAL A 67 7.75 0.66 11.23
N ALA A 68 6.85 0.19 12.08
CA ALA A 68 5.81 -0.73 11.73
C ALA A 68 4.42 -0.17 12.02
N VAL A 69 3.44 -0.78 11.38
CA VAL A 69 2.02 -0.57 11.59
C VAL A 69 1.35 -1.93 11.50
N ASP A 70 0.30 -2.13 12.29
CA ASP A 70 -0.48 -3.36 12.23
C ASP A 70 -1.64 -3.09 11.23
N PRO A 71 -1.68 -3.78 10.07
CA PRO A 71 -2.77 -3.65 9.12
C PRO A 71 -3.96 -4.53 9.56
N GLY A 72 -5.18 -4.07 9.29
CA GLY A 72 -6.39 -4.83 9.54
C GLY A 72 -7.27 -4.84 8.30
N GLY A 73 -7.75 -6.05 7.98
CA GLY A 73 -8.42 -6.32 6.71
C GLY A 73 -7.49 -6.12 5.50
N GLY A 74 -7.76 -6.83 4.42
CA GLY A 74 -7.03 -6.67 3.17
C GLY A 74 -7.98 -6.78 1.99
N PHE A 75 -7.94 -5.78 1.12
CA PHE A 75 -8.60 -5.86 -0.18
C PHE A 75 -7.57 -6.18 -1.25
N ARG A 76 -7.58 -7.44 -1.71
CA ARG A 76 -6.77 -7.88 -2.84
C ARG A 76 -7.33 -7.31 -4.13
N LEU A 77 -6.51 -6.56 -4.85
CA LEU A 77 -6.89 -6.00 -6.15
C LEU A 77 -6.94 -7.14 -7.18
N ARG A 78 -8.12 -7.35 -7.78
CA ARG A 78 -8.31 -8.29 -8.90
C ARG A 78 -7.55 -7.81 -10.14
N LYS A 79 -7.54 -6.50 -10.35
CA LYS A 79 -6.74 -5.82 -11.37
C LYS A 79 -5.72 -4.94 -10.67
N THR A 80 -4.50 -5.43 -10.58
CA THR A 80 -3.36 -4.65 -10.06
C THR A 80 -3.07 -3.46 -10.96
N ILE A 81 -2.35 -2.48 -10.43
CA ILE A 81 -1.96 -1.30 -11.20
C ILE A 81 -0.45 -1.11 -11.12
N LYS A 82 0.20 -1.14 -12.28
CA LYS A 82 1.65 -0.97 -12.37
C LYS A 82 2.04 0.46 -12.06
N LEU A 83 3.25 0.64 -11.54
CA LEU A 83 3.82 1.97 -11.29
C LEU A 83 3.93 2.78 -12.59
N THR A 84 4.18 2.13 -13.73
CA THR A 84 4.19 2.78 -15.05
C THR A 84 2.80 3.32 -15.40
N GLU A 85 1.74 2.52 -15.21
CA GLU A 85 0.37 2.96 -15.44
C GLU A 85 -0.04 4.11 -14.52
N LEU A 86 0.40 4.11 -13.25
CA LEU A 86 0.19 5.23 -12.34
C LEU A 86 0.91 6.50 -12.78
N LYS A 87 2.09 6.38 -13.41
CA LYS A 87 2.88 7.51 -13.90
C LYS A 87 2.29 8.12 -15.16
N ASP A 88 1.72 7.29 -16.03
CA ASP A 88 1.15 7.72 -17.30
C ASP A 88 -0.30 8.22 -17.16
N GLU A 89 -0.89 8.06 -15.97
CA GLU A 89 -2.27 8.47 -15.70
C GLU A 89 -2.40 10.00 -15.59
N PRO A 90 -3.19 10.65 -16.48
CA PRO A 90 -3.38 12.09 -16.47
C PRO A 90 -3.95 12.61 -15.14
N ARG A 91 -4.79 11.83 -14.46
CA ARG A 91 -5.37 12.19 -13.14
C ARG A 91 -4.31 12.31 -12.03
N LEU A 92 -3.14 11.72 -12.23
CA LEU A 92 -2.00 11.68 -11.29
C LEU A 92 -0.77 12.46 -11.79
N ALA A 93 -0.82 13.02 -13.01
CA ALA A 93 0.26 13.78 -13.61
C ALA A 93 0.70 14.96 -12.72
N GLY A 94 2.03 15.12 -12.54
CA GLY A 94 2.63 16.20 -11.75
C GLY A 94 2.65 15.98 -10.23
N ARG A 95 2.06 14.91 -9.71
CA ARG A 95 2.01 14.66 -8.25
C ARG A 95 3.26 13.97 -7.72
N SER A 96 3.75 14.42 -6.56
CA SER A 96 4.99 13.93 -5.93
C SER A 96 4.92 12.47 -5.46
N PHE A 97 3.70 11.93 -5.29
CA PHE A 97 3.42 10.54 -4.97
C PHE A 97 4.23 9.56 -5.84
N LEU A 98 4.28 9.79 -7.15
CA LEU A 98 4.89 8.91 -8.15
C LEU A 98 6.43 8.94 -8.14
N LYS A 99 7.02 9.98 -7.54
CA LYS A 99 8.49 10.17 -7.49
C LYS A 99 9.15 9.40 -6.35
N LYS A 100 8.40 8.98 -5.33
CA LYS A 100 8.93 8.35 -4.10
C LYS A 100 8.43 6.93 -3.82
N GLN A 101 7.80 6.25 -4.80
CA GLN A 101 7.26 4.88 -4.66
C GLN A 101 8.35 3.77 -4.63
N GLN A 102 9.39 3.92 -3.80
CA GLN A 102 10.31 2.83 -3.50
C GLN A 102 9.89 2.14 -2.20
N GLY A 103 9.00 1.14 -2.30
CA GLY A 103 8.59 0.31 -1.16
C GLY A 103 8.06 1.11 0.04
N ALA A 104 7.40 2.22 -0.24
CA ALA A 104 6.93 3.18 0.75
C ALA A 104 5.41 3.13 0.86
N THR A 105 4.95 2.72 2.05
CA THR A 105 3.60 2.90 2.56
C THR A 105 3.27 4.38 2.50
N SER A 106 2.45 4.80 1.54
CA SER A 106 1.99 6.18 1.44
C SER A 106 0.70 6.32 2.26
N ARG A 107 0.66 7.25 3.21
CA ARG A 107 -0.54 7.47 4.03
C ARG A 107 -1.68 7.99 3.16
N LYS A 108 -2.93 7.66 3.49
CA LYS A 108 -4.10 8.28 2.85
C LYS A 108 -4.04 9.81 2.97
N LEU A 109 -3.71 10.33 4.15
CA LEU A 109 -3.57 11.77 4.36
C LEU A 109 -2.49 12.39 3.46
N ASP A 110 -1.32 11.74 3.32
CA ASP A 110 -0.26 12.23 2.42
C ASP A 110 -0.73 12.24 0.96
N LEU A 111 -1.51 11.22 0.57
CA LEU A 111 -2.10 11.15 -0.76
C LEU A 111 -3.16 12.24 -0.96
N GLU A 112 -3.92 12.57 0.08
CA GLU A 112 -4.92 13.65 0.06
C GLU A 112 -4.27 15.03 0.02
N GLU A 113 -3.22 15.28 0.81
CA GLU A 113 -2.43 16.51 0.81
C GLU A 113 -1.72 16.73 -0.53
N GLN A 114 -1.24 15.65 -1.16
CA GLN A 114 -0.70 15.69 -2.52
C GLN A 114 -1.80 15.71 -3.60
N GLY A 115 -3.07 15.64 -3.17
CA GLY A 115 -4.29 15.45 -3.96
C GLY A 115 -4.32 14.20 -4.85
N ALA A 116 -3.31 13.33 -4.74
CA ALA A 116 -3.20 12.08 -5.49
C ALA A 116 -4.31 11.10 -5.12
N TRP A 117 -4.82 11.18 -3.89
CA TRP A 117 -5.80 10.22 -3.38
C TRP A 117 -7.06 10.15 -4.23
N ARG A 118 -7.65 11.30 -4.60
CA ARG A 118 -8.90 11.30 -5.39
C ARG A 118 -8.72 10.62 -6.75
N GLY A 119 -7.60 10.88 -7.42
CA GLY A 119 -7.27 10.25 -8.70
C GLY A 119 -7.01 8.75 -8.52
N LEU A 120 -6.14 8.41 -7.58
CA LEU A 120 -5.74 7.04 -7.27
C LEU A 120 -6.95 6.18 -6.87
N ARG A 121 -7.76 6.67 -5.93
CA ARG A 121 -9.00 6.03 -5.49
C ARG A 121 -9.92 5.73 -6.66
N LYS A 122 -10.16 6.72 -7.53
CA LYS A 122 -11.06 6.54 -8.67
C LYS A 122 -10.55 5.46 -9.63
N ILE A 123 -9.25 5.44 -9.93
CA ILE A 123 -8.65 4.41 -10.79
C ILE A 123 -8.76 3.02 -10.15
N LEU A 124 -8.51 2.93 -8.85
CA LEU A 124 -8.60 1.68 -8.13
C LEU A 124 -10.05 1.15 -8.08
N GLU A 125 -11.01 2.03 -7.82
CA GLU A 125 -12.46 1.72 -7.83
C GLU A 125 -12.94 1.32 -9.23
N ASP A 126 -12.57 2.08 -10.28
CA ASP A 126 -12.92 1.80 -11.68
C ASP A 126 -12.42 0.40 -12.12
N ARG A 127 -11.28 -0.04 -11.59
CA ARG A 127 -10.64 -1.33 -11.93
C ARG A 127 -11.08 -2.49 -11.04
N ASN A 128 -11.54 -2.21 -9.82
CA ASN A 128 -11.82 -3.23 -8.82
C ASN A 128 -13.22 -3.03 -8.20
N PRO A 129 -14.26 -3.62 -8.80
CA PRO A 129 -15.61 -3.65 -8.21
C PRO A 129 -15.54 -4.28 -6.82
N GLY A 130 -16.11 -3.62 -5.81
CA GLY A 130 -16.03 -4.04 -4.40
C GLY A 130 -15.06 -3.22 -3.54
N LEU A 131 -14.13 -2.48 -4.15
CA LEU A 131 -13.19 -1.66 -3.39
C LEU A 131 -13.89 -0.49 -2.69
N LYS A 132 -14.91 0.10 -3.34
CA LYS A 132 -15.65 1.22 -2.78
C LYS A 132 -16.34 0.82 -1.47
N GLU A 133 -16.98 -0.35 -1.47
CA GLU A 133 -17.66 -0.92 -0.30
C GLU A 133 -16.65 -1.27 0.80
N TYR A 134 -15.48 -1.78 0.44
CA TYR A 134 -14.39 -2.04 1.38
C TYR A 134 -13.89 -0.76 2.07
N LEU A 135 -13.71 0.33 1.32
CA LEU A 135 -13.22 1.61 1.84
C LEU A 135 -14.27 2.40 2.65
N LEU A 136 -15.53 1.97 2.66
CA LEU A 136 -16.63 2.58 3.41
C LEU A 136 -16.97 1.85 4.72
N ARG A 137 -16.34 0.70 4.97
CA ARG A 137 -16.42 -0.01 6.25
C ARG A 137 -15.50 0.62 7.28
#